data_AF-A0A3P8U4V9-F1
#
_entry.id   AF-A0A3P8U4V9-F1
#
_cell.length_a   1.000
_cell.length_b   1.000
_cell.length_c   1.000
_cell.angle_alpha   90.00
_cell.angle_beta   90.00
_cell.angle_gamma   90.00
#
_symmetry.space_group_name_H-M   'P 1'
#
loop_
_entity.id
_entity.type
_entity.pdbx_description
1 polymer ?
#
loop_
_entity_poly.entity_id
_entity_poly.type
_entity_poly.pdbx_seq_one_letter_code
_entity_poly.pdbx_strand_id
1 'polypeptide(L)'
;MCYKASFIKTRCLSSCRNNIDVYEQLAVQRVNRDHLCFIYSDVFLWAFIRFASYSLTYTSMAMYAFHQAAVAGGTTMILDFVIPQNGKSLLEAYDRWRKTADSKVCCDYSLHVAVTWWSDKVKEEMETLTKEKGINSFKMFMAYKDVFMLQDDQLYAAFAQCKEVGAIAQVHAENGDLIAEGAKKMLSMGITGPEGHELCRPEEVEAEATQRAITIAHAVNCPLYVVHVMSKSAAKVVSDARRDGRVVFGEPIAAGLGTDGTHYWNKDWAHAAAFVMGPPLRPDPSTPGYLMDLLANDDLSVTGTDNCTFSVCQKADRMSVIWEKGVHSGKMDENRFVAVTSSRIAKNSDADVVIWDPKMTRKISAKTHHQAVDYNIFEGMECHGVPVITISRGKVVYEDGQLNVSPGHGRFIHRKPFSEFVYKRIKQRDQVSKEPPVPLAHFLPLVSDSAPDGGEDGCVWDCTVQPE
;
A
#
# COMPACT_ATOMS: atom_id res chain seq x y z
N MET A 1 26.91 -6.54 8.87
CA MET A 1 27.05 -6.09 10.28
C MET A 1 25.85 -6.59 11.06
N CYS A 2 26.06 -7.29 12.19
CA CYS A 2 24.95 -7.85 12.98
C CYS A 2 24.26 -6.75 13.82
N TYR A 3 23.09 -6.31 13.41
CA TYR A 3 22.29 -5.32 14.15
C TYR A 3 21.48 -6.00 15.26
N LYS A 4 22.09 -6.19 16.44
CA LYS A 4 21.37 -6.62 17.66
C LYS A 4 20.13 -5.75 17.89
N ALA A 5 18.96 -6.36 17.99
CA ALA A 5 17.78 -5.70 18.54
C ALA A 5 17.98 -5.44 20.05
N SER A 6 17.60 -4.25 20.50
CA SER A 6 17.58 -3.91 21.92
C SER A 6 16.34 -4.51 22.59
N PHE A 7 16.42 -5.79 22.92
CA PHE A 7 15.42 -6.44 23.76
C PHE A 7 15.44 -5.82 25.16
N ILE A 8 14.33 -5.25 25.61
CA ILE A 8 14.11 -4.93 27.03
C ILE A 8 13.71 -6.23 27.75
N LYS A 9 14.67 -7.16 27.87
CA LYS A 9 14.65 -8.08 29.02
C LYS A 9 14.81 -7.23 30.28
N THR A 10 14.04 -7.54 31.32
CA THR A 10 13.65 -6.68 32.46
C THR A 10 14.79 -6.22 33.41
N ARG A 11 15.91 -5.72 32.88
CA ARG A 11 17.14 -5.40 33.64
C ARG A 11 17.86 -4.09 33.27
N CYS A 12 17.38 -3.30 32.31
CA CYS A 12 18.01 -2.02 31.90
C CYS A 12 17.03 -0.82 31.80
N LEU A 13 16.08 -0.72 32.73
CA LEU A 13 15.18 0.43 32.90
C LEU A 13 15.46 1.15 34.24
N SER A 14 16.68 1.70 34.40
CA SER A 14 17.09 2.37 35.65
C SER A 14 17.81 3.71 35.44
N SER A 15 17.80 4.25 34.20
CA SER A 15 18.67 5.37 33.81
C SER A 15 18.00 6.44 32.93
N CYS A 16 16.67 6.53 32.87
CA CYS A 16 15.96 7.47 31.99
C CYS A 16 14.77 8.18 32.67
N ARG A 17 15.05 9.00 33.69
CA ARG A 17 14.03 9.88 34.30
C ARG A 17 13.63 11.04 33.36
N ASN A 18 12.41 11.55 33.54
CA ASN A 18 11.81 12.77 32.96
C ASN A 18 11.02 12.63 31.64
N ASN A 19 10.43 11.46 31.34
CA ASN A 19 9.18 11.32 30.56
C ASN A 19 8.67 9.85 30.45
N ILE A 20 9.24 8.92 31.23
CA ILE A 20 9.02 7.47 31.11
C ILE A 20 8.18 6.88 32.26
N ASP A 21 7.85 7.66 33.30
CA ASP A 21 7.32 7.14 34.57
C ASP A 21 6.04 6.28 34.44
N VAL A 22 5.16 6.54 33.45
CA VAL A 22 3.98 5.70 33.17
C VAL A 22 4.36 4.39 32.45
N TYR A 23 5.34 4.42 31.54
CA TYR A 23 5.82 3.24 30.82
C TYR A 23 6.63 2.32 31.71
N GLU A 24 7.52 2.85 32.55
CA GLU A 24 8.26 2.03 33.50
C GLU A 24 7.31 1.37 34.50
N GLN A 25 6.26 2.04 34.99
CA GLN A 25 5.29 1.41 35.90
C GLN A 25 4.43 0.34 35.20
N LEU A 26 3.81 0.63 34.05
CA LEU A 26 3.00 -0.37 33.34
C LEU A 26 3.84 -1.54 32.81
N ALA A 27 4.99 -1.27 32.21
CA ALA A 27 5.85 -2.32 31.66
C ALA A 27 6.48 -3.19 32.76
N VAL A 28 6.99 -2.60 33.85
CA VAL A 28 7.66 -3.39 34.91
C VAL A 28 6.66 -4.14 35.80
N GLN A 29 5.41 -3.68 35.93
CA GLN A 29 4.39 -4.38 36.73
C GLN A 29 3.52 -5.39 35.95
N ARG A 30 3.25 -5.18 34.65
CA ARG A 30 2.29 -6.01 33.88
C ARG A 30 2.91 -6.86 32.77
N VAL A 31 4.13 -6.56 32.32
CA VAL A 31 4.77 -7.32 31.22
C VAL A 31 5.51 -8.52 31.78
N ASN A 32 4.93 -9.70 31.57
CA ASN A 32 5.61 -10.96 31.87
C ASN A 32 6.84 -11.12 30.96
N ARG A 33 7.88 -11.85 31.40
CA ARG A 33 9.21 -11.88 30.74
C ARG A 33 9.23 -12.36 29.28
N ASP A 34 8.12 -12.94 28.82
CA ASP A 34 7.97 -13.59 27.51
C ASP A 34 7.17 -12.74 26.49
N HIS A 35 6.62 -11.60 26.89
CA HIS A 35 5.92 -10.69 25.98
C HIS A 35 6.90 -9.82 25.17
N LEU A 36 6.47 -9.40 23.98
CA LEU A 36 7.21 -8.52 23.09
C LEU A 36 6.54 -7.15 23.01
N CYS A 37 7.32 -6.08 22.79
CA CYS A 37 6.82 -4.70 22.70
C CYS A 37 7.23 -4.06 21.37
N PHE A 38 6.29 -3.53 20.62
CA PHE A 38 6.49 -3.04 19.25
C PHE A 38 5.66 -1.78 18.96
N ILE A 39 6.07 -0.93 18.01
CA ILE A 39 5.27 0.20 17.46
C ILE A 39 4.68 -0.24 16.13
N TYR A 40 3.44 0.17 15.75
CA TYR A 40 2.83 -0.25 14.48
C TYR A 40 2.21 0.84 13.58
N SER A 41 2.26 0.63 12.26
CA SER A 41 1.69 1.52 11.24
C SER A 41 1.23 0.74 10.00
N ASP A 42 0.02 0.98 9.52
CA ASP A 42 -0.61 0.23 8.42
C ASP A 42 -0.90 1.12 7.19
N VAL A 43 -0.92 0.50 6.02
CA VAL A 43 -1.23 1.11 4.72
C VAL A 43 -2.53 0.51 4.18
N PHE A 44 -3.47 1.36 3.78
CA PHE A 44 -4.89 1.01 3.77
C PHE A 44 -5.67 1.77 2.69
N LEU A 45 -6.67 1.12 2.06
CA LEU A 45 -7.51 1.68 0.99
C LEU A 45 -8.99 1.71 1.40
N TRP A 46 -9.55 2.88 1.73
CA TRP A 46 -10.99 3.05 2.04
C TRP A 46 -11.83 3.60 0.87
N ALA A 47 -11.39 3.36 -0.37
CA ALA A 47 -11.89 4.16 -1.48
C ALA A 47 -13.18 3.65 -2.16
N PHE A 48 -13.40 2.33 -2.18
CA PHE A 48 -14.38 1.68 -3.06
C PHE A 48 -15.80 1.59 -2.49
N ILE A 49 -16.06 2.00 -1.24
CA ILE A 49 -17.42 2.03 -0.65
C ILE A 49 -18.37 3.00 -1.39
N ARG A 50 -17.86 3.98 -2.16
CA ARG A 50 -18.72 4.98 -2.82
C ARG A 50 -19.48 4.51 -4.07
N PHE A 51 -19.27 3.28 -4.57
CA PHE A 51 -20.06 2.75 -5.68
C PHE A 51 -21.43 2.19 -5.27
N ALA A 52 -21.70 1.99 -3.97
CA ALA A 52 -22.99 1.52 -3.47
C ALA A 52 -23.54 2.38 -2.31
N SER A 53 -24.52 3.22 -2.64
CA SER A 53 -25.50 3.87 -1.74
C SER A 53 -25.10 4.98 -0.74
N TYR A 54 -25.61 6.17 -1.04
CA TYR A 54 -26.28 7.13 -0.14
C TYR A 54 -26.03 7.06 1.39
N SER A 55 -25.09 7.89 1.89
CA SER A 55 -25.24 8.83 3.04
C SER A 55 -23.95 9.01 3.84
N LEU A 56 -23.65 10.26 4.21
CA LEU A 56 -22.50 10.62 5.07
C LEU A 56 -22.54 9.97 6.48
N THR A 57 -23.74 9.66 7.03
CA THR A 57 -23.85 9.06 8.37
C THR A 57 -23.30 7.62 8.39
N TYR A 58 -23.63 6.80 7.39
CA TYR A 58 -23.12 5.43 7.29
C TYR A 58 -21.58 5.41 7.13
N THR A 59 -21.03 6.31 6.31
CA THR A 59 -19.57 6.46 6.14
C THR A 59 -18.89 6.86 7.47
N SER A 60 -19.58 7.64 8.32
CA SER A 60 -19.01 8.11 9.59
C SER A 60 -18.94 7.05 10.70
N MET A 61 -19.92 6.14 10.76
CA MET A 61 -19.89 5.00 11.70
C MET A 61 -18.87 3.95 11.26
N ALA A 62 -18.76 3.73 9.94
CA ALA A 62 -17.81 2.80 9.35
C ALA A 62 -16.35 3.12 9.71
N MET A 63 -15.96 4.40 9.66
CA MET A 63 -14.59 4.82 9.96
C MET A 63 -14.23 4.71 11.44
N TYR A 64 -15.17 5.00 12.35
CA TYR A 64 -14.93 4.89 13.79
C TYR A 64 -14.68 3.44 14.20
N ALA A 65 -15.60 2.53 13.84
CA ALA A 65 -15.45 1.11 14.10
C ALA A 65 -14.15 0.55 13.46
N PHE A 66 -13.75 1.06 12.30
CA PHE A 66 -12.53 0.59 11.63
C PHE A 66 -11.26 0.93 12.40
N HIS A 67 -11.15 2.16 12.94
CA HIS A 67 -10.01 2.50 13.79
C HIS A 67 -10.06 1.78 15.15
N GLN A 68 -11.25 1.43 15.65
CA GLN A 68 -11.39 0.52 16.80
C GLN A 68 -10.87 -0.89 16.48
N ALA A 69 -11.27 -1.45 15.34
CA ALA A 69 -10.83 -2.76 14.87
C ALA A 69 -9.31 -2.79 14.66
N ALA A 70 -8.74 -1.74 14.07
CA ALA A 70 -7.29 -1.58 13.91
C ALA A 70 -6.54 -1.62 15.25
N VAL A 71 -6.95 -0.83 16.27
CA VAL A 71 -6.26 -0.85 17.57
C VAL A 71 -6.46 -2.17 18.33
N ALA A 72 -7.62 -2.82 18.21
CA ALA A 72 -7.83 -4.17 18.74
C ALA A 72 -6.96 -5.23 18.03
N GLY A 73 -6.67 -5.03 16.74
CA GLY A 73 -5.72 -5.83 15.95
C GLY A 73 -4.25 -5.49 16.17
N GLY A 74 -3.93 -4.54 17.05
CA GLY A 74 -2.55 -4.11 17.29
C GLY A 74 -1.98 -3.16 16.22
N THR A 75 -2.82 -2.44 15.49
CA THR A 75 -2.41 -1.40 14.53
C THR A 75 -2.74 -0.01 15.08
N THR A 76 -1.72 0.86 15.16
CA THR A 76 -1.78 2.17 15.83
C THR A 76 -1.66 3.39 14.91
N MET A 77 -1.43 3.19 13.61
CA MET A 77 -1.53 4.24 12.60
C MET A 77 -2.12 3.68 11.31
N ILE A 78 -2.91 4.49 10.58
CA ILE A 78 -3.49 4.10 9.28
C ILE A 78 -3.24 5.14 8.19
N LEU A 79 -2.74 4.74 7.02
CA LEU A 79 -2.65 5.60 5.84
C LEU A 79 -3.76 5.25 4.84
N ASP A 80 -4.75 6.13 4.67
CA ASP A 80 -5.94 5.92 3.83
C ASP A 80 -5.84 6.64 2.46
N PHE A 81 -6.63 6.30 1.42
CA PHE A 81 -6.61 6.99 0.11
C PHE A 81 -7.83 7.87 -0.11
N VAL A 82 -7.57 9.15 -0.33
CA VAL A 82 -8.52 10.10 -0.93
C VAL A 82 -8.67 9.75 -2.41
N ILE A 83 -9.88 9.36 -2.86
CA ILE A 83 -10.15 9.14 -4.29
C ILE A 83 -11.14 10.17 -4.85
N PRO A 84 -10.67 11.11 -5.70
CA PRO A 84 -11.54 11.99 -6.47
C PRO A 84 -12.16 11.23 -7.65
N GLN A 85 -13.39 11.62 -8.02
CA GLN A 85 -13.95 11.25 -9.32
C GLN A 85 -13.16 11.94 -10.44
N ASN A 86 -13.14 11.33 -11.63
CA ASN A 86 -12.53 11.92 -12.81
C ASN A 86 -13.03 13.36 -13.06
N GLY A 87 -12.12 14.28 -13.37
CA GLY A 87 -12.41 15.70 -13.55
C GLY A 87 -12.70 16.50 -12.27
N LYS A 88 -12.55 15.92 -11.06
CA LYS A 88 -12.72 16.63 -9.79
C LYS A 88 -11.38 16.98 -9.14
N SER A 89 -11.38 18.08 -8.37
CA SER A 89 -10.22 18.56 -7.63
C SER A 89 -9.73 17.53 -6.60
N LEU A 90 -8.42 17.31 -6.57
CA LEU A 90 -7.72 16.54 -5.55
C LEU A 90 -7.83 17.22 -4.18
N LEU A 91 -7.70 18.56 -4.13
CA LEU A 91 -7.79 19.36 -2.91
C LEU A 91 -9.18 19.28 -2.28
N GLU A 92 -10.25 19.44 -3.08
CA GLU A 92 -11.63 19.29 -2.60
C GLU A 92 -11.93 17.86 -2.10
N ALA A 93 -11.33 16.83 -2.72
CA ALA A 93 -11.46 15.47 -2.23
C ALA A 93 -10.74 15.29 -0.89
N TYR A 94 -9.52 15.83 -0.76
CA TYR A 94 -8.71 15.77 0.46
C TYR A 94 -9.38 16.51 1.63
N ASP A 95 -9.83 17.75 1.44
CA ASP A 95 -10.44 18.55 2.50
C ASP A 95 -11.78 17.92 2.98
N ARG A 96 -12.54 17.27 2.08
CA ARG A 96 -13.72 16.46 2.45
C ARG A 96 -13.35 15.22 3.28
N TRP A 97 -12.26 14.55 2.94
CA TRP A 97 -11.78 13.37 3.68
C TRP A 97 -11.35 13.77 5.09
N ARG A 98 -10.49 14.79 5.21
CA ARG A 98 -10.05 15.37 6.49
C ARG A 98 -11.23 15.77 7.38
N LYS A 99 -12.21 16.50 6.84
CA LYS A 99 -13.42 16.90 7.56
C LYS A 99 -14.23 15.71 8.11
N THR A 100 -14.19 14.57 7.43
CA THR A 100 -14.87 13.34 7.88
C THR A 100 -14.03 12.62 8.93
N ALA A 101 -12.71 12.48 8.70
CA ALA A 101 -11.80 11.67 9.49
C ALA A 101 -11.39 12.30 10.84
N ASP A 102 -11.05 13.59 10.86
CA ASP A 102 -10.49 14.26 12.05
C ASP A 102 -11.39 14.16 13.30
N SER A 103 -12.71 13.99 13.12
CA SER A 103 -13.68 13.84 14.23
C SER A 103 -14.01 12.39 14.62
N LYS A 104 -13.36 11.40 13.98
CA LYS A 104 -13.75 9.98 14.06
C LYS A 104 -12.59 9.01 14.33
N VAL A 105 -11.37 9.33 13.92
CA VAL A 105 -10.23 8.41 14.06
C VAL A 105 -9.92 8.05 15.52
N CYS A 106 -9.67 6.76 15.80
CA CYS A 106 -9.32 6.25 17.13
C CYS A 106 -7.80 6.12 17.34
N CYS A 107 -7.02 6.21 16.27
CA CYS A 107 -5.56 6.16 16.26
C CYS A 107 -5.05 7.10 15.16
N ASP A 108 -3.75 7.38 15.14
CA ASP A 108 -3.20 8.37 14.21
C ASP A 108 -3.36 7.94 12.75
N TYR A 109 -3.45 8.90 11.83
CA TYR A 109 -3.72 8.59 10.44
C TYR A 109 -3.03 9.55 9.47
N SER A 110 -2.90 9.16 8.21
CA SER A 110 -2.55 10.08 7.12
C SER A 110 -3.21 9.67 5.82
N LEU A 111 -2.94 10.40 4.73
CA LEU A 111 -3.68 10.26 3.47
C LEU A 111 -2.78 10.13 2.24
N HIS A 112 -2.91 9.05 1.49
CA HIS A 112 -2.58 9.00 0.07
C HIS A 112 -3.64 9.76 -0.73
N VAL A 113 -3.30 10.28 -1.90
CA VAL A 113 -4.27 10.93 -2.80
C VAL A 113 -4.21 10.30 -4.18
N ALA A 114 -5.34 9.83 -4.69
CA ALA A 114 -5.38 9.22 -6.02
C ALA A 114 -5.44 10.28 -7.13
N VAL A 115 -4.66 10.03 -8.17
CA VAL A 115 -4.64 10.76 -9.43
C VAL A 115 -5.44 9.91 -10.43
N THR A 116 -6.73 10.21 -10.54
CA THR A 116 -7.72 9.45 -11.35
C THR A 116 -7.97 10.06 -12.74
N TRP A 117 -7.28 11.17 -13.04
CA TRP A 117 -7.28 11.89 -14.30
C TRP A 117 -6.05 12.81 -14.33
N TRP A 118 -5.67 13.32 -15.50
CA TRP A 118 -4.47 14.17 -15.66
C TRP A 118 -4.78 15.51 -16.34
N SER A 119 -4.16 16.59 -15.83
CA SER A 119 -4.15 17.94 -16.42
C SER A 119 -3.14 18.82 -15.67
N ASP A 120 -2.84 20.04 -16.17
CA ASP A 120 -2.01 21.00 -15.44
C ASP A 120 -2.59 21.39 -14.07
N LYS A 121 -3.93 21.46 -13.94
CA LYS A 121 -4.58 21.67 -12.64
C LYS A 121 -4.25 20.54 -11.65
N VAL A 122 -4.26 19.29 -12.11
CA VAL A 122 -3.90 18.13 -11.26
C VAL A 122 -2.44 18.22 -10.83
N LYS A 123 -1.54 18.63 -11.74
CA LYS A 123 -0.12 18.86 -11.47
C LYS A 123 0.10 19.91 -10.38
N GLU A 124 -0.58 21.06 -10.48
CA GLU A 124 -0.57 22.13 -9.46
C GLU A 124 -1.14 21.64 -8.11
N GLU A 125 -2.29 20.94 -8.12
CA GLU A 125 -2.90 20.43 -6.89
C GLU A 125 -2.02 19.39 -6.17
N MET A 126 -1.28 18.55 -6.90
CA MET A 126 -0.26 17.66 -6.32
C MET A 126 0.86 18.45 -5.61
N GLU A 127 1.27 19.59 -6.16
CA GLU A 127 2.29 20.46 -5.57
C GLU A 127 1.79 21.07 -4.25
N THR A 128 0.59 21.64 -4.23
CA THR A 128 -0.06 22.18 -3.02
C THR A 128 -0.27 21.09 -1.96
N LEU A 129 -0.77 19.90 -2.36
CA LEU A 129 -0.93 18.76 -1.46
C LEU A 129 0.40 18.35 -0.80
N THR A 130 1.49 18.47 -1.54
CA THR A 130 2.83 18.06 -1.07
C THR A 130 3.51 19.11 -0.21
N LYS A 131 3.46 20.38 -0.62
CA LYS A 131 4.10 21.48 0.10
C LYS A 131 3.34 21.87 1.37
N GLU A 132 2.01 21.85 1.34
CA GLU A 132 1.17 22.42 2.39
C GLU A 132 0.38 21.38 3.18
N LYS A 133 -0.19 20.37 2.51
CA LYS A 133 -1.18 19.46 3.12
C LYS A 133 -0.58 18.18 3.72
N GLY A 134 0.72 17.90 3.52
CA GLY A 134 1.42 16.77 4.16
C GLY A 134 1.26 15.43 3.45
N ILE A 135 1.06 15.49 2.13
CA ILE A 135 0.92 14.36 1.23
C ILE A 135 2.24 14.12 0.51
N ASN A 136 2.82 12.93 0.62
CA ASN A 136 4.05 12.59 -0.08
C ASN A 136 3.91 11.28 -0.87
N SER A 137 2.69 10.93 -1.25
CA SER A 137 2.33 9.67 -1.90
C SER A 137 1.05 9.83 -2.71
N PHE A 138 1.12 9.50 -4.00
CA PHE A 138 0.02 9.64 -4.96
C PHE A 138 -0.30 8.30 -5.61
N LYS A 139 -1.59 8.00 -5.82
CA LYS A 139 -2.06 6.69 -6.31
C LYS A 139 -2.64 6.75 -7.71
N MET A 140 -2.05 6.01 -8.62
CA MET A 140 -2.47 5.89 -10.01
C MET A 140 -3.06 4.49 -10.25
N PHE A 141 -3.90 4.36 -11.28
CA PHE A 141 -4.55 3.11 -11.66
C PHE A 141 -4.25 2.80 -13.12
N MET A 142 -3.82 1.56 -13.39
CA MET A 142 -3.72 0.99 -14.75
C MET A 142 -4.96 0.18 -15.12
N ALA A 143 -5.83 -0.08 -14.14
CA ALA A 143 -7.12 -0.74 -14.27
C ALA A 143 -8.28 0.24 -14.10
N TYR A 144 -9.51 -0.29 -14.10
CA TYR A 144 -10.75 0.50 -14.04
C TYR A 144 -10.85 1.46 -15.23
N LYS A 145 -10.79 0.88 -16.43
CA LYS A 145 -11.02 1.55 -17.71
C LYS A 145 -12.27 2.43 -17.66
N ASP A 146 -12.20 3.61 -18.27
CA ASP A 146 -13.24 4.65 -18.30
C ASP A 146 -13.64 5.25 -16.93
N VAL A 147 -13.05 4.79 -15.81
CA VAL A 147 -13.36 5.26 -14.44
C VAL A 147 -12.16 5.94 -13.77
N PHE A 148 -11.04 5.22 -13.64
CA PHE A 148 -9.81 5.70 -12.96
C PHE A 148 -8.52 5.46 -13.75
N MET A 149 -8.56 4.65 -14.81
CA MET A 149 -7.40 4.27 -15.61
C MET A 149 -6.70 5.48 -16.23
N LEU A 150 -5.39 5.59 -15.99
CA LEU A 150 -4.51 6.50 -16.72
C LEU A 150 -3.82 5.76 -17.86
N GLN A 151 -3.61 6.44 -18.98
CA GLN A 151 -2.81 5.96 -20.10
C GLN A 151 -1.31 6.18 -19.83
N ASP A 152 -0.42 5.51 -20.59
CA ASP A 152 1.03 5.49 -20.30
C ASP A 152 1.69 6.88 -20.37
N ASP A 153 1.21 7.78 -21.23
CA ASP A 153 1.63 9.18 -21.31
C ASP A 153 1.24 9.98 -20.05
N GLN A 154 0.04 9.72 -19.52
CA GLN A 154 -0.46 10.32 -18.29
C GLN A 154 0.28 9.76 -17.07
N LEU A 155 0.60 8.46 -17.05
CA LEU A 155 1.43 7.83 -16.03
C LEU A 155 2.85 8.42 -16.04
N TYR A 156 3.46 8.59 -17.22
CA TYR A 156 4.77 9.24 -17.36
C TYR A 156 4.76 10.65 -16.76
N ALA A 157 3.76 11.48 -17.11
CA ALA A 157 3.62 12.83 -16.59
C ALA A 157 3.35 12.87 -15.07
N ALA A 158 2.49 11.99 -14.56
CA ALA A 158 2.19 11.87 -13.14
C ALA A 158 3.41 11.40 -12.31
N PHE A 159 4.20 10.45 -12.84
CA PHE A 159 5.42 9.97 -12.20
C PHE A 159 6.52 11.04 -12.21
N ALA A 160 6.67 11.79 -13.32
CA ALA A 160 7.56 12.94 -13.38
C ALA A 160 7.20 14.00 -12.33
N GLN A 161 5.91 14.32 -12.18
CA GLN A 161 5.45 15.26 -11.14
C GLN A 161 5.67 14.71 -9.73
N CYS A 162 5.44 13.41 -9.49
CA CYS A 162 5.75 12.77 -8.19
C CYS A 162 7.23 12.96 -7.82
N LYS A 163 8.14 12.76 -8.78
CA LYS A 163 9.58 12.99 -8.59
C LYS A 163 9.89 14.44 -8.25
N GLU A 164 9.33 15.38 -9.00
CA GLU A 164 9.58 16.82 -8.84
C GLU A 164 9.15 17.33 -7.47
N VAL A 165 7.95 16.95 -7.00
CA VAL A 165 7.45 17.35 -5.67
C VAL A 165 8.05 16.52 -4.52
N GLY A 166 8.79 15.45 -4.81
CA GLY A 166 9.41 14.57 -3.81
C GLY A 166 8.46 13.55 -3.18
N ALA A 167 7.38 13.18 -3.87
CA ALA A 167 6.43 12.16 -3.46
C ALA A 167 6.77 10.77 -4.03
N ILE A 168 6.26 9.69 -3.43
CA ILE A 168 6.34 8.34 -4.02
C ILE A 168 5.12 8.06 -4.90
N ALA A 169 5.35 7.51 -6.08
CA ALA A 169 4.26 7.06 -6.95
C ALA A 169 3.77 5.68 -6.48
N GLN A 170 2.47 5.54 -6.20
CA GLN A 170 1.80 4.26 -5.93
C GLN A 170 1.00 3.86 -7.16
N VAL A 171 0.99 2.58 -7.52
CA VAL A 171 0.26 2.07 -8.70
C VAL A 171 -0.57 0.83 -8.38
N HIS A 172 -1.86 0.86 -8.73
CA HIS A 172 -2.66 -0.36 -8.89
C HIS A 172 -2.39 -0.89 -10.30
N ALA A 173 -1.64 -1.99 -10.37
CA ALA A 173 -1.05 -2.51 -11.59
C ALA A 173 -1.76 -3.79 -12.05
N GLU A 174 -2.92 -3.63 -12.69
CA GLU A 174 -3.52 -4.64 -13.57
C GLU A 174 -3.80 -3.97 -14.93
N ASN A 175 -3.70 -4.70 -16.05
CA ASN A 175 -4.01 -4.13 -17.37
C ASN A 175 -5.54 -3.94 -17.56
N GLY A 176 -6.00 -2.70 -17.49
CA GLY A 176 -7.42 -2.35 -17.55
C GLY A 176 -8.15 -2.70 -18.84
N ASP A 177 -7.47 -2.69 -19.99
CA ASP A 177 -8.04 -3.10 -21.27
C ASP A 177 -8.28 -4.61 -21.31
N LEU A 178 -7.30 -5.39 -20.85
CA LEU A 178 -7.44 -6.85 -20.75
C LEU A 178 -8.51 -7.26 -19.73
N ILE A 179 -8.62 -6.57 -18.59
CA ILE A 179 -9.72 -6.78 -17.63
C ILE A 179 -11.08 -6.53 -18.29
N ALA A 180 -11.24 -5.44 -19.04
CA ALA A 180 -12.51 -5.06 -19.64
C ALA A 180 -13.01 -6.11 -20.66
N GLU A 181 -12.13 -6.54 -21.58
CA GLU A 181 -12.48 -7.59 -22.54
C GLU A 181 -12.58 -8.98 -21.89
N GLY A 182 -11.75 -9.27 -20.87
CA GLY A 182 -11.84 -10.50 -20.08
C GLY A 182 -13.19 -10.63 -19.36
N ALA A 183 -13.67 -9.56 -18.71
CA ALA A 183 -14.94 -9.56 -17.99
C ALA A 183 -16.12 -9.73 -18.94
N LYS A 184 -16.11 -8.99 -20.06
CA LYS A 184 -17.07 -9.13 -21.16
C LYS A 184 -17.10 -10.56 -21.72
N LYS A 185 -15.93 -11.20 -21.89
CA LYS A 185 -15.82 -12.60 -22.32
C LYS A 185 -16.45 -13.57 -21.29
N MET A 186 -16.13 -13.46 -20.00
CA MET A 186 -16.71 -14.31 -18.96
C MET A 186 -18.24 -14.21 -18.94
N LEU A 187 -18.77 -12.98 -18.96
CA LEU A 187 -20.21 -12.73 -19.01
C LEU A 187 -20.87 -13.30 -20.29
N SER A 188 -20.22 -13.16 -21.46
CA SER A 188 -20.75 -13.76 -22.72
C SER A 188 -20.74 -15.29 -22.73
N MET A 189 -19.89 -15.92 -21.92
CA MET A 189 -19.84 -17.36 -21.71
C MET A 189 -20.85 -17.83 -20.64
N GLY A 190 -21.63 -16.92 -20.05
CA GLY A 190 -22.57 -17.21 -18.97
C GLY A 190 -21.92 -17.38 -17.59
N ILE A 191 -20.63 -17.06 -17.45
CA ILE A 191 -19.90 -17.12 -16.19
C ILE A 191 -20.16 -15.81 -15.42
N THR A 192 -21.13 -15.87 -14.51
CA THR A 192 -21.62 -14.71 -13.74
C THR A 192 -21.37 -14.84 -12.23
N GLY A 193 -20.76 -15.94 -11.77
CA GLY A 193 -20.37 -16.14 -10.39
C GLY A 193 -19.01 -15.49 -10.04
N PRO A 194 -18.62 -15.50 -8.75
CA PRO A 194 -17.36 -14.91 -8.28
C PRO A 194 -16.10 -15.52 -8.93
N GLU A 195 -16.15 -16.76 -9.42
CA GLU A 195 -15.09 -17.37 -10.21
C GLU A 195 -14.79 -16.59 -11.50
N GLY A 196 -15.81 -16.00 -12.13
CA GLY A 196 -15.64 -15.15 -13.32
C GLY A 196 -14.82 -13.88 -13.06
N HIS A 197 -14.71 -13.44 -11.80
CA HIS A 197 -13.91 -12.27 -11.40
C HIS A 197 -12.41 -12.56 -11.28
N GLU A 198 -12.03 -13.82 -11.05
CA GLU A 198 -10.63 -14.28 -11.15
C GLU A 198 -10.29 -14.57 -12.61
N LEU A 199 -11.13 -15.37 -13.29
CA LEU A 199 -10.93 -15.81 -14.67
C LEU A 199 -10.87 -14.67 -15.70
N CYS A 200 -11.43 -13.49 -15.41
CA CYS A 200 -11.33 -12.33 -16.28
C CYS A 200 -9.99 -11.58 -16.20
N ARG A 201 -9.13 -11.92 -15.22
CA ARG A 201 -7.86 -11.23 -14.92
C ARG A 201 -6.85 -12.15 -14.23
N PRO A 202 -6.37 -13.19 -14.93
CA PRO A 202 -5.32 -14.08 -14.40
C PRO A 202 -4.02 -13.30 -14.12
N GLU A 203 -3.08 -13.91 -13.41
CA GLU A 203 -1.95 -13.17 -12.82
C GLU A 203 -1.02 -12.48 -13.82
N GLU A 204 -0.96 -12.93 -15.07
CA GLU A 204 -0.20 -12.28 -16.14
C GLU A 204 -0.67 -10.83 -16.41
N VAL A 205 -1.96 -10.53 -16.15
CA VAL A 205 -2.55 -9.19 -16.27
C VAL A 205 -2.03 -8.24 -15.19
N GLU A 206 -1.68 -8.76 -14.01
CA GLU A 206 -1.03 -8.01 -12.92
C GLU A 206 0.47 -7.86 -13.21
N ALA A 207 1.13 -8.93 -13.68
CA ALA A 207 2.55 -8.94 -13.95
C ALA A 207 2.96 -8.00 -15.12
N GLU A 208 2.20 -7.97 -16.21
CA GLU A 208 2.42 -7.05 -17.35
C GLU A 208 2.39 -5.60 -16.88
N ALA A 209 1.28 -5.19 -16.25
CA ALA A 209 1.10 -3.84 -15.77
C ALA A 209 2.15 -3.46 -14.72
N THR A 210 2.55 -4.39 -13.84
CA THR A 210 3.63 -4.19 -12.87
C THR A 210 4.95 -3.90 -13.57
N GLN A 211 5.31 -4.67 -14.60
CA GLN A 211 6.53 -4.45 -15.38
C GLN A 211 6.49 -3.11 -16.13
N ARG A 212 5.36 -2.78 -16.76
CA ARG A 212 5.18 -1.53 -17.50
C ARG A 212 5.26 -0.30 -16.58
N ALA A 213 4.61 -0.32 -15.42
CA ALA A 213 4.74 0.76 -14.43
C ALA A 213 6.19 0.96 -13.97
N ILE A 214 6.92 -0.12 -13.70
CA ILE A 214 8.34 -0.08 -13.33
C ILE A 214 9.19 0.55 -14.44
N THR A 215 8.93 0.18 -15.70
CA THR A 215 9.63 0.75 -16.87
C THR A 215 9.38 2.25 -17.00
N ILE A 216 8.12 2.71 -16.92
CA ILE A 216 7.76 4.13 -17.00
C ILE A 216 8.38 4.91 -15.83
N ALA A 217 8.24 4.41 -14.60
CA ALA A 217 8.82 5.06 -13.41
C ALA A 217 10.35 5.14 -13.47
N HIS A 218 11.01 4.11 -14.01
CA HIS A 218 12.45 4.14 -14.23
C HIS A 218 12.85 5.19 -15.28
N ALA A 219 12.11 5.31 -16.39
CA ALA A 219 12.42 6.27 -17.46
C ALA A 219 12.45 7.72 -16.95
N VAL A 220 11.59 8.07 -16.00
CA VAL A 220 11.60 9.40 -15.33
C VAL A 220 12.44 9.45 -14.05
N ASN A 221 13.12 8.36 -13.65
CA ASN A 221 13.81 8.19 -12.37
C ASN A 221 12.93 8.53 -11.14
N CYS A 222 11.64 8.15 -11.19
CA CYS A 222 10.69 8.27 -10.08
C CYS A 222 10.70 7.00 -9.22
N PRO A 223 10.66 7.10 -7.88
CA PRO A 223 10.45 5.94 -7.02
C PRO A 223 9.01 5.42 -7.13
N LEU A 224 8.85 4.10 -7.28
CA LEU A 224 7.57 3.43 -7.47
C LEU A 224 7.22 2.50 -6.30
N TYR A 225 5.94 2.40 -6.00
CA TYR A 225 5.35 1.51 -5.02
C TYR A 225 4.19 0.74 -5.64
N VAL A 226 4.34 -0.57 -5.80
CA VAL A 226 3.29 -1.46 -6.29
C VAL A 226 2.46 -1.88 -5.08
N VAL A 227 1.24 -1.33 -4.97
CA VAL A 227 0.29 -1.68 -3.92
C VAL A 227 -0.28 -3.08 -4.14
N HIS A 228 -0.83 -3.70 -3.09
CA HIS A 228 -1.59 -4.95 -3.12
C HIS A 228 -1.09 -5.97 -4.18
N VAL A 229 0.16 -6.40 -4.03
CA VAL A 229 0.76 -7.48 -4.85
C VAL A 229 0.11 -8.80 -4.45
N MET A 230 -0.66 -9.39 -5.37
CA MET A 230 -1.49 -10.57 -5.11
C MET A 230 -0.93 -11.85 -5.74
N SER A 231 -0.05 -11.75 -6.74
CA SER A 231 0.47 -12.89 -7.49
C SER A 231 1.98 -13.12 -7.38
N LYS A 232 2.37 -14.36 -7.68
CA LYS A 232 3.78 -14.76 -7.76
C LYS A 232 4.50 -14.06 -8.92
N SER A 233 3.87 -13.98 -10.08
CA SER A 233 4.44 -13.33 -11.26
C SER A 233 4.68 -11.84 -11.05
N ALA A 234 3.73 -11.08 -10.52
CA ALA A 234 3.94 -9.67 -10.18
C ALA A 234 5.02 -9.49 -9.09
N ALA A 235 5.02 -10.33 -8.05
CA ALA A 235 6.06 -10.30 -7.02
C ALA A 235 7.45 -10.63 -7.57
N LYS A 236 7.56 -11.55 -8.54
CA LYS A 236 8.80 -11.86 -9.26
C LYS A 236 9.28 -10.66 -10.10
N VAL A 237 8.38 -9.97 -10.80
CA VAL A 237 8.71 -8.75 -11.55
C VAL A 237 9.28 -7.67 -10.62
N VAL A 238 8.67 -7.45 -9.44
CA VAL A 238 9.21 -6.53 -8.42
C VAL A 238 10.59 -6.98 -7.92
N SER A 239 10.77 -8.27 -7.63
CA SER A 239 12.03 -8.87 -7.18
C SER A 239 13.16 -8.66 -8.20
N ASP A 240 12.93 -9.00 -9.46
CA ASP A 240 13.94 -8.88 -10.52
C ASP A 240 14.26 -7.40 -10.81
N ALA A 241 13.25 -6.52 -10.83
CA ALA A 241 13.48 -5.08 -10.93
C ALA A 241 14.30 -4.51 -9.76
N ARG A 242 14.14 -5.02 -8.53
CA ARG A 242 14.98 -4.62 -7.39
C ARG A 242 16.41 -5.09 -7.55
N ARG A 243 16.65 -6.28 -8.12
CA ARG A 243 18.00 -6.81 -8.45
C ARG A 243 18.70 -5.99 -9.53
N ASP A 244 17.96 -5.54 -10.55
CA ASP A 244 18.38 -4.53 -11.52
C ASP A 244 18.65 -3.14 -10.91
N GLY A 245 18.40 -2.97 -9.61
CA GLY A 245 18.57 -1.70 -8.91
C GLY A 245 17.49 -0.66 -9.22
N ARG A 246 16.35 -1.01 -9.81
CA ARG A 246 15.21 -0.08 -9.94
C ARG A 246 14.74 0.33 -8.53
N VAL A 247 14.26 1.57 -8.35
CA VAL A 247 13.73 2.03 -7.05
C VAL A 247 12.24 1.70 -6.99
N VAL A 248 11.96 0.41 -6.77
CA VAL A 248 10.60 -0.11 -6.60
C VAL A 248 10.45 -0.83 -5.26
N PHE A 249 9.26 -0.69 -4.67
CA PHE A 249 8.79 -1.39 -3.48
C PHE A 249 7.50 -2.15 -3.83
N GLY A 250 7.31 -3.34 -3.28
CA GLY A 250 6.06 -4.09 -3.40
C GLY A 250 5.40 -4.31 -2.04
N GLU A 251 4.07 -4.23 -2.01
CA GLU A 251 3.21 -4.36 -0.84
C GLU A 251 2.24 -5.55 -1.03
N PRO A 252 2.55 -6.75 -0.53
CA PRO A 252 1.55 -7.78 -0.33
C PRO A 252 0.62 -7.37 0.83
N ILE A 253 -0.59 -7.90 0.82
CA ILE A 253 -1.60 -7.60 1.84
C ILE A 253 -1.96 -8.83 2.68
N ALA A 254 -2.55 -8.60 3.84
CA ALA A 254 -3.00 -9.66 4.75
C ALA A 254 -3.81 -10.77 4.04
N ALA A 255 -4.66 -10.41 3.06
CA ALA A 255 -5.45 -11.38 2.30
C ALA A 255 -4.55 -12.33 1.49
N GLY A 256 -3.72 -11.79 0.59
CA GLY A 256 -2.79 -12.57 -0.24
C GLY A 256 -1.70 -13.32 0.55
N LEU A 257 -1.44 -12.94 1.80
CA LEU A 257 -0.51 -13.63 2.71
C LEU A 257 -1.19 -14.71 3.58
N GLY A 258 -2.51 -14.63 3.76
CA GLY A 258 -3.26 -15.47 4.70
C GLY A 258 -4.16 -16.52 4.06
N THR A 259 -4.62 -16.29 2.83
CA THR A 259 -5.59 -17.15 2.11
C THR A 259 -5.40 -17.06 0.59
N ASP A 260 -6.13 -17.85 -0.19
CA ASP A 260 -6.00 -18.00 -1.63
C ASP A 260 -7.35 -17.89 -2.39
N GLY A 261 -7.28 -17.94 -3.72
CA GLY A 261 -8.40 -17.75 -4.64
C GLY A 261 -9.31 -18.97 -4.80
N THR A 262 -9.00 -20.12 -4.20
CA THR A 262 -9.85 -21.33 -4.32
C THR A 262 -11.26 -21.09 -3.76
N HIS A 263 -11.40 -20.13 -2.84
CA HIS A 263 -12.67 -19.67 -2.29
C HIS A 263 -13.66 -19.13 -3.34
N TYR A 264 -13.21 -18.65 -4.50
CA TYR A 264 -14.12 -18.20 -5.57
C TYR A 264 -14.96 -19.34 -6.17
N TRP A 265 -14.48 -20.58 -6.06
CA TRP A 265 -15.19 -21.79 -6.51
C TRP A 265 -16.02 -22.45 -5.38
N ASN A 266 -16.28 -21.75 -4.27
CA ASN A 266 -17.18 -22.26 -3.24
C ASN A 266 -18.62 -22.37 -3.80
N LYS A 267 -19.32 -23.46 -3.45
CA LYS A 267 -20.71 -23.70 -3.83
C LYS A 267 -21.69 -22.73 -3.16
N ASP A 268 -21.31 -22.18 -2.01
CA ASP A 268 -22.01 -21.03 -1.42
C ASP A 268 -21.54 -19.74 -2.10
N TRP A 269 -22.45 -19.11 -2.84
CA TRP A 269 -22.21 -17.84 -3.53
C TRP A 269 -21.86 -16.72 -2.55
N ALA A 270 -22.45 -16.70 -1.34
CA ALA A 270 -22.19 -15.66 -0.35
C ALA A 270 -20.75 -15.79 0.19
N HIS A 271 -20.30 -17.00 0.48
CA HIS A 271 -18.88 -17.27 0.77
C HIS A 271 -18.00 -16.81 -0.38
N ALA A 272 -18.25 -17.26 -1.61
CA ALA A 272 -17.39 -16.94 -2.75
C ALA A 272 -17.31 -15.42 -3.03
N ALA A 273 -18.42 -14.70 -2.90
CA ALA A 273 -18.50 -13.26 -3.06
C ALA A 273 -17.72 -12.48 -1.97
N ALA A 274 -17.63 -13.02 -0.75
CA ALA A 274 -16.92 -12.37 0.37
C ALA A 274 -15.40 -12.21 0.15
N PHE A 275 -14.81 -12.94 -0.80
CA PHE A 275 -13.39 -12.87 -1.15
C PHE A 275 -13.11 -11.98 -2.37
N VAL A 276 -14.15 -11.40 -3.00
CA VAL A 276 -14.03 -10.64 -4.26
C VAL A 276 -13.33 -9.30 -4.02
N MET A 277 -12.15 -9.14 -4.60
CA MET A 277 -11.34 -7.91 -4.55
C MET A 277 -10.42 -7.79 -5.78
N GLY A 278 -9.89 -6.60 -6.08
CA GLY A 278 -9.06 -6.34 -7.28
C GLY A 278 -7.68 -5.79 -6.93
N PRO A 279 -6.57 -6.49 -7.23
CA PRO A 279 -6.49 -7.80 -7.90
C PRO A 279 -7.09 -8.94 -7.06
N PRO A 280 -7.55 -10.04 -7.69
CA PRO A 280 -8.13 -11.17 -6.99
C PRO A 280 -7.06 -11.97 -6.23
N LEU A 281 -7.51 -12.72 -5.23
CA LEU A 281 -6.71 -13.79 -4.64
C LEU A 281 -6.41 -14.85 -5.70
N ARG A 282 -5.17 -15.36 -5.75
CA ARG A 282 -4.78 -16.30 -6.81
C ARG A 282 -5.13 -17.74 -6.43
N PRO A 283 -5.71 -18.55 -7.34
CA PRO A 283 -6.17 -19.91 -7.03
C PRO A 283 -5.04 -20.93 -6.86
N ASP A 284 -3.78 -20.58 -7.16
CA ASP A 284 -2.62 -21.37 -6.74
C ASP A 284 -2.43 -21.25 -5.22
N PRO A 285 -2.67 -22.33 -4.44
CA PRO A 285 -2.64 -22.29 -2.98
C PRO A 285 -1.23 -22.11 -2.39
N SER A 286 -0.18 -22.16 -3.22
CA SER A 286 1.19 -21.86 -2.81
C SER A 286 1.57 -20.38 -3.00
N THR A 287 0.67 -19.55 -3.52
CA THR A 287 0.87 -18.09 -3.63
C THR A 287 1.13 -17.42 -2.28
N PRO A 288 0.34 -17.65 -1.21
CA PRO A 288 0.55 -16.95 0.06
C PRO A 288 1.89 -17.29 0.72
N GLY A 289 2.29 -18.57 0.62
CA GLY A 289 3.59 -19.03 1.08
C GLY A 289 4.75 -18.36 0.36
N TYR A 290 4.65 -18.19 -0.97
CA TYR A 290 5.65 -17.55 -1.82
C TYR A 290 5.74 -16.04 -1.58
N LEU A 291 4.60 -15.35 -1.48
CA LEU A 291 4.56 -13.92 -1.13
C LEU A 291 5.18 -13.67 0.25
N MET A 292 4.96 -14.57 1.22
CA MET A 292 5.58 -14.49 2.54
C MET A 292 7.11 -14.72 2.50
N ASP A 293 7.62 -15.57 1.61
CA ASP A 293 9.07 -15.75 1.42
C ASP A 293 9.73 -14.50 0.83
N LEU A 294 9.10 -13.89 -0.19
CA LEU A 294 9.59 -12.63 -0.79
C LEU A 294 9.48 -11.46 0.20
N LEU A 295 8.48 -11.48 1.09
CA LEU A 295 8.34 -10.52 2.19
C LEU A 295 9.41 -10.72 3.27
N ALA A 296 9.79 -11.96 3.58
CA ALA A 296 10.90 -12.26 4.47
C ALA A 296 12.25 -11.79 3.89
N ASN A 297 12.46 -11.96 2.58
CA ASN A 297 13.70 -11.66 1.87
C ASN A 297 13.88 -10.18 1.44
N ASP A 298 12.91 -9.30 1.72
CA ASP A 298 12.88 -7.90 1.26
C ASP A 298 12.80 -7.71 -0.26
N ASP A 299 12.35 -8.73 -1.01
CA ASP A 299 11.85 -8.52 -2.37
C ASP A 299 10.51 -7.75 -2.34
N LEU A 300 9.69 -8.06 -1.33
CA LEU A 300 8.53 -7.28 -0.91
C LEU A 300 8.84 -6.60 0.43
N SER A 301 8.45 -5.34 0.62
CA SER A 301 9.06 -4.48 1.65
C SER A 301 8.16 -4.10 2.83
N VAL A 302 6.85 -4.09 2.64
CA VAL A 302 5.86 -3.65 3.64
C VAL A 302 4.53 -4.37 3.44
N THR A 303 3.63 -4.31 4.43
CA THR A 303 2.31 -4.96 4.35
C THR A 303 1.17 -3.99 4.64
N GLY A 304 0.13 -4.08 3.81
CA GLY A 304 -1.16 -3.43 4.03
C GLY A 304 -2.28 -4.41 4.30
N THR A 305 -3.52 -3.91 4.36
CA THR A 305 -4.74 -4.74 4.40
C THR A 305 -5.53 -4.76 3.09
N ASP A 306 -5.41 -3.70 2.29
CA ASP A 306 -6.37 -3.34 1.24
C ASP A 306 -7.82 -3.60 1.69
N ASN A 307 -8.17 -3.07 2.86
CA ASN A 307 -9.50 -3.21 3.42
C ASN A 307 -10.50 -2.24 2.74
N CYS A 308 -10.67 -2.35 1.41
CA CYS A 308 -11.94 -1.95 0.84
C CYS A 308 -12.85 -3.16 0.66
N THR A 309 -13.87 -3.18 1.50
CA THR A 309 -14.86 -4.24 1.63
C THR A 309 -16.25 -3.61 1.54
N PHE A 310 -17.28 -4.41 1.25
CA PHE A 310 -18.66 -3.93 1.05
C PHE A 310 -19.53 -4.32 2.27
N SER A 311 -20.40 -3.39 2.71
CA SER A 311 -21.10 -3.36 4.03
C SER A 311 -20.20 -3.42 5.28
N VAL A 312 -19.90 -2.23 5.83
CA VAL A 312 -19.12 -1.88 7.05
C VAL A 312 -18.13 -2.94 7.59
N CYS A 313 -16.89 -2.93 7.11
CA CYS A 313 -16.06 -4.15 7.03
C CYS A 313 -14.56 -3.82 7.06
N GLN A 314 -13.76 -4.57 7.83
CA GLN A 314 -12.63 -4.00 8.60
C GLN A 314 -11.49 -4.98 8.95
N LYS A 315 -10.84 -5.66 7.98
CA LYS A 315 -9.78 -6.70 8.13
C LYS A 315 -8.69 -6.38 9.19
N ALA A 316 -9.01 -6.53 10.47
CA ALA A 316 -8.16 -6.18 11.61
C ALA A 316 -7.10 -7.24 11.93
N ASP A 317 -7.16 -8.38 11.25
CA ASP A 317 -6.39 -9.56 11.59
C ASP A 317 -4.95 -9.56 11.03
N ARG A 318 -4.56 -8.53 10.28
CA ARG A 318 -3.24 -8.39 9.60
C ARG A 318 -2.08 -8.87 10.47
N MET A 319 -1.99 -8.36 11.69
CA MET A 319 -0.87 -8.61 12.59
C MET A 319 -0.75 -10.10 12.96
N SER A 320 -1.83 -10.73 13.40
CA SER A 320 -1.82 -12.16 13.77
C SER A 320 -1.68 -13.06 12.54
N VAL A 321 -2.27 -12.70 11.40
CA VAL A 321 -2.14 -13.47 10.15
C VAL A 321 -0.68 -13.49 9.67
N ILE A 322 0.00 -12.33 9.65
CA ILE A 322 1.41 -12.26 9.27
C ILE A 322 2.29 -12.94 10.33
N TRP A 323 1.97 -12.83 11.62
CA TRP A 323 2.71 -13.54 12.68
C TRP A 323 2.60 -15.05 12.51
N GLU A 324 1.39 -15.58 12.36
CA GLU A 324 1.13 -17.01 12.16
C GLU A 324 1.79 -17.53 10.88
N LYS A 325 1.54 -16.87 9.74
CA LYS A 325 2.03 -17.34 8.43
C LYS A 325 3.51 -17.04 8.18
N GLY A 326 4.10 -16.07 8.88
CA GLY A 326 5.49 -15.62 8.70
C GLY A 326 6.45 -15.97 9.84
N VAL A 327 6.09 -15.66 11.09
CA VAL A 327 6.97 -15.85 12.26
C VAL A 327 6.83 -17.25 12.85
N HIS A 328 5.61 -17.69 13.15
CA HIS A 328 5.36 -19.02 13.71
C HIS A 328 5.76 -20.13 12.74
N SER A 329 5.58 -19.91 11.43
CA SER A 329 6.03 -20.82 10.36
C SER A 329 7.55 -20.87 10.17
N GLY A 330 8.32 -19.95 10.78
CA GLY A 330 9.78 -19.86 10.63
C GLY A 330 10.27 -19.23 9.33
N LYS A 331 9.40 -18.61 8.52
CA LYS A 331 9.80 -17.88 7.29
C LYS A 331 10.56 -16.59 7.59
N MET A 332 10.23 -15.91 8.69
CA MET A 332 10.91 -14.69 9.15
C MET A 332 11.03 -14.64 10.68
N ASP A 333 11.97 -13.86 11.19
CA ASP A 333 12.08 -13.59 12.62
C ASP A 333 11.17 -12.42 13.08
N GLU A 334 11.05 -12.22 14.40
CA GLU A 334 10.25 -11.14 14.98
C GLU A 334 10.80 -9.74 14.66
N ASN A 335 12.07 -9.61 14.22
CA ASN A 335 12.65 -8.33 13.83
C ASN A 335 12.29 -7.96 12.39
N ARG A 336 12.18 -8.93 11.49
CA ARG A 336 11.64 -8.76 10.14
C ARG A 336 10.14 -8.52 10.18
N PHE A 337 9.41 -9.20 11.07
CA PHE A 337 7.98 -8.92 11.33
C PHE A 337 7.72 -7.45 11.63
N VAL A 338 8.47 -6.84 12.56
CA VAL A 338 8.42 -5.39 12.83
C VAL A 338 8.77 -4.58 11.58
N ALA A 339 9.80 -4.95 10.83
CA ALA A 339 10.21 -4.19 9.64
C ALA A 339 9.15 -4.16 8.52
N VAL A 340 8.36 -5.23 8.36
CA VAL A 340 7.32 -5.32 7.31
C VAL A 340 5.93 -4.88 7.76
N THR A 341 5.72 -4.75 9.07
CA THR A 341 4.48 -4.23 9.64
C THR A 341 4.60 -2.80 10.17
N SER A 342 5.83 -2.26 10.34
CA SER A 342 6.12 -0.95 10.94
C SER A 342 7.61 -0.53 10.98
N SER A 343 8.07 0.03 12.10
CA SER A 343 9.43 0.53 12.36
C SER A 343 9.80 0.37 13.83
N ARG A 344 11.10 0.42 14.15
CA ARG A 344 11.64 0.09 15.48
C ARG A 344 11.35 1.16 16.54
N ILE A 345 11.25 0.71 17.80
CA ILE A 345 11.16 1.60 18.98
C ILE A 345 12.48 2.34 19.21
N ALA A 346 12.41 3.66 19.39
CA ALA A 346 13.53 4.50 19.81
C ALA A 346 13.09 5.55 20.84
N LYS A 347 14.05 6.10 21.58
CA LYS A 347 13.79 7.25 22.46
C LYS A 347 13.37 8.46 21.61
N ASN A 348 12.33 9.17 22.06
CA ASN A 348 11.68 10.29 21.36
C ASN A 348 10.83 9.89 20.12
N SER A 349 10.57 8.60 19.88
CA SER A 349 9.48 8.18 18.99
C SER A 349 8.11 8.48 19.63
N ASP A 350 7.07 8.60 18.79
CA ASP A 350 5.68 8.62 19.27
C ASP A 350 5.34 7.31 20.01
N ALA A 351 4.53 7.44 21.05
CA ALA A 351 4.28 6.36 22.01
C ALA A 351 3.05 5.52 21.65
N ASP A 352 3.10 4.96 20.44
CA ASP A 352 2.13 4.05 19.85
C ASP A 352 2.65 2.62 19.97
N VAL A 353 2.37 1.92 21.07
CA VAL A 353 3.03 0.66 21.44
C VAL A 353 2.03 -0.47 21.66
N VAL A 354 2.32 -1.66 21.14
CA VAL A 354 1.58 -2.90 21.41
C VAL A 354 2.40 -3.83 22.28
N ILE A 355 1.76 -4.37 23.32
CA ILE A 355 2.24 -5.52 24.08
C ILE A 355 1.67 -6.76 23.42
N TRP A 356 2.56 -7.59 22.90
CA TRP A 356 2.27 -8.75 22.06
C TRP A 356 2.65 -10.03 22.80
N ASP A 357 1.70 -10.96 22.94
CA ASP A 357 2.00 -12.30 23.43
C ASP A 357 2.24 -13.24 22.23
N PRO A 358 3.48 -13.70 22.01
CA PRO A 358 3.81 -14.59 20.90
C PRO A 358 3.36 -16.05 21.10
N LYS A 359 2.99 -16.43 22.33
CA LYS A 359 2.58 -17.80 22.71
C LYS A 359 1.05 -17.94 22.78
N MET A 360 0.34 -16.86 23.09
CA MET A 360 -1.11 -16.84 23.07
C MET A 360 -1.64 -17.14 21.66
N THR A 361 -2.67 -17.98 21.61
CA THR A 361 -3.38 -18.34 20.38
C THR A 361 -4.77 -17.75 20.40
N ARG A 362 -5.24 -17.23 19.26
CA ARG A 362 -6.65 -16.88 19.04
C ARG A 362 -7.17 -17.55 17.78
N LYS A 363 -8.48 -17.85 17.77
CA LYS A 363 -9.20 -18.25 16.56
C LYS A 363 -9.88 -17.02 15.97
N ILE A 364 -9.60 -16.71 14.71
CA ILE A 364 -10.26 -15.62 14.00
C ILE A 364 -11.70 -16.03 13.74
N SER A 365 -12.66 -15.18 14.12
CA SER A 365 -14.08 -15.38 13.81
C SER A 365 -14.82 -14.05 13.76
N ALA A 366 -15.78 -13.94 12.84
CA ALA A 366 -16.71 -12.81 12.76
C ALA A 366 -17.55 -12.64 14.03
N LYS A 367 -17.72 -13.70 14.82
CA LYS A 367 -18.44 -13.63 16.11
C LYS A 367 -17.66 -12.92 17.22
N THR A 368 -16.35 -12.73 17.05
CA THR A 368 -15.44 -12.23 18.09
C THR A 368 -14.54 -11.10 17.62
N HIS A 369 -14.61 -10.70 16.35
CA HIS A 369 -13.83 -9.58 15.84
C HIS A 369 -14.46 -8.24 16.22
N HIS A 370 -13.67 -7.16 16.11
CA HIS A 370 -14.13 -5.80 16.37
C HIS A 370 -14.57 -5.07 15.09
N GLN A 371 -14.71 -5.82 14.00
CA GLN A 371 -15.20 -5.34 12.71
C GLN A 371 -16.72 -5.22 12.75
N ALA A 372 -17.30 -4.30 11.97
CA ALA A 372 -18.75 -4.13 11.89
C ALA A 372 -19.45 -5.06 10.86
N VAL A 373 -18.73 -6.06 10.32
CA VAL A 373 -19.20 -6.99 9.29
C VAL A 373 -19.47 -8.37 9.87
N ASP A 374 -20.34 -9.14 9.23
CA ASP A 374 -20.82 -10.46 9.69
C ASP A 374 -20.02 -11.66 9.15
N TYR A 375 -18.99 -11.43 8.34
CA TYR A 375 -18.06 -12.44 7.82
C TYR A 375 -16.59 -12.06 8.05
N ASN A 376 -15.67 -13.04 7.95
CA ASN A 376 -14.23 -12.80 7.95
C ASN A 376 -13.54 -13.71 6.93
N ILE A 377 -12.65 -13.18 6.08
CA ILE A 377 -11.94 -13.99 5.07
C ILE A 377 -10.92 -14.97 5.68
N PHE A 378 -10.63 -14.83 6.98
CA PHE A 378 -9.79 -15.75 7.76
C PHE A 378 -10.61 -16.55 8.78
N GLU A 379 -11.94 -16.70 8.59
CA GLU A 379 -12.84 -17.40 9.52
C GLU A 379 -12.30 -18.79 9.88
N GLY A 380 -12.18 -19.06 11.18
CA GLY A 380 -11.70 -20.32 11.71
C GLY A 380 -10.18 -20.49 11.74
N MET A 381 -9.40 -19.55 11.19
CA MET A 381 -7.93 -19.59 11.26
C MET A 381 -7.47 -19.43 12.71
N GLU A 382 -6.65 -20.38 13.17
CA GLU A 382 -5.97 -20.28 14.46
C GLU A 382 -4.62 -19.59 14.24
N CYS A 383 -4.35 -18.55 15.04
CA CYS A 383 -3.15 -17.75 14.95
C CYS A 383 -2.48 -17.65 16.31
N HIS A 384 -1.19 -17.96 16.36
CA HIS A 384 -0.30 -17.48 17.42
C HIS A 384 -0.07 -15.97 17.25
N GLY A 385 0.34 -15.30 18.33
CA GLY A 385 0.61 -13.87 18.31
C GLY A 385 -0.66 -13.04 18.44
N VAL A 386 -0.89 -12.55 19.66
CA VAL A 386 -2.08 -11.78 20.01
C VAL A 386 -1.67 -10.43 20.62
N PRO A 387 -2.27 -9.30 20.19
CA PRO A 387 -2.13 -8.03 20.89
C PRO A 387 -2.90 -8.13 22.22
N VAL A 388 -2.20 -8.04 23.34
CA VAL A 388 -2.82 -8.08 24.69
C VAL A 388 -3.17 -6.66 25.14
N ILE A 389 -2.31 -5.69 24.83
CA ILE A 389 -2.51 -4.27 25.13
C ILE A 389 -2.09 -3.47 23.90
N THR A 390 -2.93 -2.53 23.46
CA THR A 390 -2.56 -1.50 22.48
C THR A 390 -2.58 -0.14 23.15
N ILE A 391 -1.48 0.58 23.03
CA ILE A 391 -1.27 1.94 23.49
C ILE A 391 -1.21 2.82 22.23
N SER A 392 -2.03 3.87 22.16
CA SER A 392 -1.88 4.88 21.11
C SER A 392 -1.80 6.28 21.73
N ARG A 393 -0.86 7.08 21.23
CA ARG A 393 -0.51 8.41 21.75
C ARG A 393 -0.25 8.42 23.26
N GLY A 394 0.32 7.32 23.77
CA GLY A 394 0.58 7.11 25.19
C GLY A 394 -0.63 6.84 26.09
N LYS A 395 -1.80 6.51 25.52
CA LYS A 395 -2.96 6.00 26.28
C LYS A 395 -3.22 4.54 25.91
N VAL A 396 -3.52 3.71 26.90
CA VAL A 396 -4.06 2.36 26.66
C VAL A 396 -5.42 2.50 25.98
N VAL A 397 -5.51 2.10 24.72
CA VAL A 397 -6.73 2.14 23.88
C VAL A 397 -7.37 0.77 23.69
N TYR A 398 -6.65 -0.31 24.03
CA TYR A 398 -7.14 -1.68 24.08
C TYR A 398 -6.38 -2.44 25.19
N GLU A 399 -7.08 -3.16 26.05
CA GLU A 399 -6.54 -4.04 27.10
C GLU A 399 -7.59 -5.11 27.45
N ASP A 400 -7.19 -6.35 27.70
CA ASP A 400 -8.06 -7.47 28.13
C ASP A 400 -9.32 -7.68 27.25
N GLY A 401 -9.18 -7.49 25.94
CA GLY A 401 -10.29 -7.62 24.98
C GLY A 401 -11.25 -6.43 24.94
N GLN A 402 -11.01 -5.37 25.72
CA GLN A 402 -11.87 -4.19 25.81
C GLN A 402 -11.26 -2.97 25.11
N LEU A 403 -12.09 -2.21 24.41
CA LEU A 403 -11.72 -0.97 23.72
C LEU A 403 -11.94 0.26 24.60
N ASN A 404 -10.85 0.96 24.91
CA ASN A 404 -10.79 2.13 25.78
C ASN A 404 -10.45 3.41 25.00
N VAL A 405 -11.17 3.66 23.90
CA VAL A 405 -10.87 4.75 22.95
C VAL A 405 -12.13 5.53 22.56
N SER A 406 -11.95 6.79 22.17
CA SER A 406 -13.03 7.70 21.76
C SER A 406 -12.79 8.26 20.35
N PRO A 407 -13.86 8.63 19.62
CA PRO A 407 -13.72 9.22 18.28
C PRO A 407 -12.91 10.53 18.35
N GLY A 408 -11.93 10.70 17.45
CA GLY A 408 -11.06 11.88 17.44
C GLY A 408 -9.90 11.85 18.43
N HIS A 409 -9.57 10.69 19.01
CA HIS A 409 -8.32 10.51 19.78
C HIS A 409 -7.08 10.59 18.87
N GLY A 410 -7.18 10.03 17.66
CA GLY A 410 -6.13 10.08 16.65
C GLY A 410 -5.97 11.45 16.01
N ARG A 411 -4.83 11.68 15.35
CA ARG A 411 -4.51 12.92 14.63
C ARG A 411 -4.00 12.64 13.22
N PHE A 412 -4.20 13.61 12.34
CA PHE A 412 -3.58 13.60 11.02
C PHE A 412 -2.07 13.86 11.12
N ILE A 413 -1.27 12.93 10.62
CA ILE A 413 0.19 13.00 10.55
C ILE A 413 0.60 13.63 9.22
N HIS A 414 1.14 14.85 9.30
CA HIS A 414 1.71 15.58 8.16
C HIS A 414 3.06 14.97 7.79
N ARG A 415 3.19 14.43 6.57
CA ARG A 415 4.44 13.81 6.10
C ARG A 415 5.16 14.73 5.13
N LYS A 416 6.47 14.89 5.32
CA LYS A 416 7.33 15.72 4.48
C LYS A 416 7.66 15.02 3.15
N PRO A 417 7.85 15.77 2.04
CA PRO A 417 8.40 15.22 0.80
C PRO A 417 9.88 14.83 0.94
N PHE A 418 10.41 14.19 -0.10
CA PHE A 418 11.80 13.75 -0.24
C PHE A 418 12.28 12.82 0.88
N SER A 419 11.42 11.87 1.28
CA SER A 419 11.76 10.82 2.26
C SER A 419 13.13 10.22 1.98
N GLU A 420 14.06 10.33 2.93
CA GLU A 420 15.46 9.97 2.70
C GLU A 420 15.66 8.52 2.27
N PHE A 421 14.89 7.60 2.86
CA PHE A 421 14.92 6.17 2.53
C PHE A 421 14.65 5.91 1.04
N VAL A 422 13.75 6.71 0.45
CA VAL A 422 13.33 6.59 -0.94
C VAL A 422 14.25 7.43 -1.85
N TYR A 423 14.48 8.69 -1.50
CA TYR A 423 15.06 9.69 -2.38
C TYR A 423 16.59 9.81 -2.35
N LYS A 424 17.30 9.23 -1.37
CA LYS A 424 18.78 9.28 -1.34
C LYS A 424 19.42 8.72 -2.62
N ARG A 425 18.92 7.58 -3.12
CA ARG A 425 19.40 6.98 -4.38
C ARG A 425 18.98 7.77 -5.62
N ILE A 426 17.75 8.31 -5.64
CA ILE A 426 17.21 9.11 -6.74
C ILE A 426 18.07 10.36 -6.98
N LYS A 427 18.35 11.13 -5.91
CA LYS A 427 19.18 12.33 -5.96
C LYS A 427 20.60 12.05 -6.45
N GLN A 428 21.19 10.91 -6.09
CA GLN A 428 22.52 10.53 -6.59
C GLN A 428 22.51 10.17 -8.08
N ARG A 429 21.45 9.50 -8.56
CA ARG A 429 21.28 9.17 -10.00
C ARG A 429 21.19 10.43 -10.85
N ASP A 430 20.36 11.40 -10.45
CA ASP A 430 20.23 12.67 -11.15
C ASP A 430 21.55 13.47 -11.25
N GLN A 431 22.53 13.19 -10.39
CA GLN A 431 23.86 13.81 -10.45
C GLN A 431 24.81 13.08 -11.40
N VAL A 432 24.76 11.75 -11.48
CA VAL A 432 25.74 10.93 -12.23
C VAL A 432 25.26 10.51 -13.62
N SER A 433 23.94 10.46 -13.86
CA SER A 433 23.33 10.03 -15.13
C SER A 433 23.10 11.19 -16.11
N LYS A 434 23.74 12.35 -15.89
CA LYS A 434 23.74 13.46 -16.86
C LYS A 434 24.77 13.18 -17.95
N GLU A 435 24.36 12.45 -18.97
CA GLU A 435 25.16 12.30 -20.18
C GLU A 435 25.24 13.65 -20.91
N PRO A 436 26.43 14.24 -21.10
CA PRO A 436 26.57 15.43 -21.92
C PRO A 436 26.30 15.07 -23.39
N PRO A 437 25.70 15.97 -24.19
CA PRO A 437 25.60 15.75 -25.62
C PRO A 437 27.00 15.56 -26.21
N VAL A 438 27.14 14.61 -27.14
CA VAL A 438 28.39 14.42 -27.89
C VAL A 438 28.72 15.75 -28.60
N PRO A 439 29.91 16.34 -28.39
CA PRO A 439 30.29 17.56 -29.09
C PRO A 439 30.49 17.28 -30.58
N LEU A 440 29.45 17.51 -31.36
CA LEU A 440 29.49 17.45 -32.83
C LEU A 440 29.84 18.83 -33.39
N ALA A 441 30.63 18.86 -34.47
CA ALA A 441 30.76 20.07 -35.26
C ALA A 441 29.38 20.49 -35.81
N HIS A 442 29.17 21.79 -36.04
CA HIS A 442 27.93 22.26 -36.64
C HIS A 442 27.71 21.56 -37.99
N PHE A 443 26.61 20.80 -38.08
CA PHE A 443 26.16 20.24 -39.35
C PHE A 443 25.81 21.40 -40.29
N LEU A 444 26.59 21.55 -41.35
CA LEU A 444 26.30 22.44 -42.46
C LEU A 444 25.54 21.61 -43.50
N PRO A 445 24.19 21.67 -43.55
CA PRO A 445 23.47 21.01 -44.62
C PRO A 445 23.88 21.61 -45.96
N LEU A 446 24.33 20.76 -46.88
CA LEU A 446 24.20 21.07 -48.30
C LEU A 446 22.70 21.06 -48.60
N VAL A 447 22.10 22.24 -48.63
CA VAL A 447 20.71 22.41 -49.07
C VAL A 447 20.65 21.97 -50.52
N SER A 448 20.10 20.79 -50.79
CA SER A 448 19.77 20.37 -52.15
C SER A 448 18.54 21.16 -52.59
N ASP A 449 18.68 22.03 -53.60
CA ASP A 449 17.59 22.83 -54.20
C ASP A 449 16.52 22.00 -54.95
N SER A 450 16.38 20.71 -54.64
CA SER A 450 15.34 19.82 -55.14
C SER A 450 14.22 19.67 -54.11
N ALA A 451 13.34 20.68 -54.03
CA ALA A 451 12.09 20.55 -53.31
C ALA A 451 11.18 19.51 -54.01
N PRO A 452 10.65 18.49 -53.31
CA PRO A 452 9.48 17.74 -53.76
C PRO A 452 8.23 18.60 -53.57
N ASP A 453 7.42 18.76 -54.61
CA ASP A 453 6.12 19.43 -54.50
C ASP A 453 5.17 18.62 -53.58
N GLY A 454 4.95 19.14 -52.36
CA GLY A 454 3.79 18.86 -51.52
C GLY A 454 3.81 17.59 -50.67
N GLY A 455 3.63 17.75 -49.34
CA GLY A 455 3.13 16.69 -48.46
C GLY A 455 3.80 16.59 -47.08
N GLU A 456 3.19 17.27 -46.09
CA GLU A 456 3.25 17.04 -44.62
C GLU A 456 4.61 16.99 -43.89
N ASP A 457 4.68 17.74 -42.78
CA ASP A 457 5.84 17.87 -41.90
C ASP A 457 6.19 16.57 -41.14
N GLY A 458 6.96 15.69 -41.79
CA GLY A 458 7.63 14.56 -41.15
C GLY A 458 9.13 14.81 -41.03
N CYS A 459 9.67 14.85 -39.80
CA CYS A 459 11.12 14.87 -39.56
C CYS A 459 11.76 13.52 -39.95
N VAL A 460 12.06 13.35 -41.24
CA VAL A 460 12.84 12.22 -41.75
C VAL A 460 14.32 12.54 -41.59
N TRP A 461 15.01 11.76 -40.74
CA TRP A 461 16.47 11.79 -40.64
C TRP A 461 17.06 10.99 -41.80
N ASP A 462 17.41 11.64 -42.90
CA ASP A 462 18.10 11.00 -44.02
C ASP A 462 19.61 10.86 -43.72
N CYS A 463 20.07 9.62 -43.56
CA CYS A 463 21.44 9.29 -43.21
C CYS A 463 22.26 8.86 -44.44
N THR A 464 22.51 9.78 -45.37
CA THR A 464 23.47 9.56 -46.46
C THR A 464 24.90 9.83 -46.00
N VAL A 465 25.60 8.76 -45.63
CA VAL A 465 27.05 8.78 -45.35
C VAL A 465 27.82 8.88 -46.68
N GLN A 466 28.63 9.92 -46.87
CA GLN A 466 29.60 9.96 -47.97
C GLN A 466 30.85 9.13 -47.59
N PRO A 467 31.41 8.34 -48.52
CA PRO A 467 32.69 7.67 -48.32
C PRO A 467 33.86 8.64 -48.58
N GLU A 468 34.88 8.57 -47.73
CA GLU A 468 36.26 9.01 -48.04
C GLU A 468 37.08 7.83 -48.60
#